data_AF-A0A2N2UNE6-F1
#
_entry.id   AF-A0A2N2UNE6-F1
#
_cell.length_a   1.000
_cell.length_b   1.000
_cell.length_c   1.000
_cell.angle_alpha   90.00
_cell.angle_beta   90.00
_cell.angle_gamma   90.00
#
_symmetry.space_group_name_H-M   'P 1'
#
loop_
_entity.id
_entity.type
_entity.pdbx_description
1 polymer ?
#
loop_
_entity_poly.entity_id
_entity_poly.type
_entity_poly.pdbx_seq_one_letter_code
_entity_poly.pdbx_strand_id
1 'polypeptide(L)'
;MQAWFANYSKVMSNLGWVMSFSWEKYKAASQGLSVDAVIIEVLTAVASQNGAAIAKAAIDAIGKLPRDGNRIKLFNNSTMSDKAGKFLLGVASKENESLSLAFGAFALDFKTRDTTVLWFNWKSSDVSIYKDQKVATFNQDYYAKGARDKLEQKMRDHVAAYVEDLDLGF
;
A
#
# COMPACT_ATOMS: atom_id res chain seq x y z
N MET A 1 -9.09 -5.75 10.95
CA MET A 1 -7.76 -5.16 10.65
C MET A 1 -6.68 -6.24 10.53
N GLN A 2 -6.45 -7.04 11.58
CA GLN A 2 -5.33 -7.97 11.67
C GLN A 2 -5.27 -9.05 10.59
N ALA A 3 -6.41 -9.63 10.17
CA ALA A 3 -6.40 -10.75 9.21
C ALA A 3 -5.80 -10.38 7.84
N TRP A 4 -6.11 -9.19 7.31
CA TRP A 4 -5.59 -8.76 6.00
C TRP A 4 -4.07 -8.53 6.06
N PHE A 5 -3.60 -7.77 7.06
CA PHE A 5 -2.17 -7.48 7.23
C PHE A 5 -1.36 -8.72 7.65
N ALA A 6 -1.96 -9.63 8.42
CA ALA A 6 -1.34 -10.92 8.72
C ALA A 6 -1.17 -11.77 7.46
N ASN A 7 -2.19 -11.82 6.59
CA ASN A 7 -2.08 -12.50 5.31
C ASN A 7 -1.04 -11.84 4.40
N TYR A 8 -1.05 -10.51 4.32
CA TYR A 8 -0.04 -9.75 3.58
C TYR A 8 1.37 -10.06 4.07
N SER A 9 1.62 -9.96 5.39
CA SER A 9 2.92 -10.27 5.98
C SER A 9 3.33 -11.72 5.70
N LYS A 10 2.40 -12.67 5.83
CA LYS A 10 2.65 -14.08 5.54
C LYS A 10 3.09 -14.30 4.09
N VAL A 11 2.37 -13.72 3.14
CA VAL A 11 2.72 -13.82 1.71
C VAL A 11 4.09 -13.18 1.46
N MET A 12 4.30 -11.95 1.93
CA MET A 12 5.56 -11.23 1.72
C MET A 12 6.75 -11.95 2.33
N SER A 13 6.62 -12.50 3.53
CA SER A 13 7.69 -13.28 4.18
C SER A 13 7.99 -14.58 3.47
N ASN A 14 6.98 -15.27 2.94
CA ASN A 14 7.21 -16.45 2.09
C ASN A 14 7.90 -16.09 0.76
N LEU A 15 7.92 -14.81 0.37
CA LEU A 15 8.65 -14.31 -0.79
C LEU A 15 10.02 -13.70 -0.43
N GLY A 16 10.43 -13.74 0.84
CA GLY A 16 11.75 -13.25 1.27
C GLY A 16 11.76 -11.86 1.89
N TRP A 17 10.60 -11.20 2.06
CA TRP A 17 10.53 -9.94 2.80
C TRP A 17 10.53 -10.16 4.31
N VAL A 18 11.47 -9.52 5.00
CA VAL A 18 11.52 -9.52 6.46
C VAL A 18 10.69 -8.34 6.96
N MET A 19 9.47 -8.62 7.41
CA MET A 19 8.55 -7.61 7.94
C MET A 19 7.58 -8.18 8.97
N SER A 20 7.10 -7.32 9.85
CA SER A 20 6.05 -7.60 10.82
C SER A 20 5.22 -6.35 11.02
N PHE A 21 4.00 -6.47 11.57
CA PHE A 21 3.16 -5.32 11.88
C PHE A 21 2.97 -5.12 13.39
N SER A 22 3.13 -3.88 13.85
CA SER A 22 2.86 -3.42 15.21
C SER A 22 2.04 -2.14 15.14
N TRP A 23 0.75 -2.24 15.45
CA TRP A 23 -0.20 -1.17 15.22
C TRP A 23 -0.23 -0.15 16.36
N GLU A 24 -0.24 1.12 16.01
CA GLU A 24 -0.53 2.22 16.93
C GLU A 24 -1.68 3.09 16.40
N LYS A 25 -2.44 3.71 17.32
CA LYS A 25 -3.48 4.66 16.94
C LYS A 25 -2.84 6.02 16.69
N TYR A 26 -2.99 6.54 15.47
CA TYR A 26 -2.55 7.89 15.13
C TYR A 26 -3.41 8.93 15.85
N LYS A 27 -2.76 9.91 16.47
CA LYS A 27 -3.41 11.02 17.16
C LYS A 27 -3.20 12.30 16.35
N ALA A 28 -4.28 12.79 15.76
CA ALA A 28 -4.25 14.05 15.03
C ALA A 28 -3.98 15.22 15.99
N ALA A 29 -3.06 16.12 15.63
CA ALA A 29 -2.78 17.33 16.40
C ALA A 29 -3.80 18.46 16.17
N SER A 30 -4.60 18.40 15.09
CA SER A 30 -5.56 19.45 14.71
C SER A 30 -6.96 18.91 14.40
N GLN A 31 -7.96 19.79 14.33
CA GLN A 31 -9.37 19.43 14.07
C GLN A 31 -9.63 18.93 12.63
N GLY A 32 -8.76 19.27 11.68
CA GLY A 32 -8.86 18.85 10.29
C GLY A 32 -7.75 17.86 9.93
N LEU A 33 -8.11 16.77 9.26
CA LEU A 33 -7.17 15.73 8.87
C LEU A 33 -7.35 15.39 7.40
N SER A 34 -6.28 15.57 6.62
CA SER A 34 -6.17 15.06 5.25
C SER A 34 -5.32 13.80 5.26
N VAL A 35 -5.80 12.69 4.69
CA VAL A 35 -5.08 11.41 4.76
C VAL A 35 -3.74 11.46 4.05
N ASP A 36 -3.65 12.16 2.95
CA ASP A 36 -2.39 12.39 2.23
C ASP A 36 -1.36 13.09 3.11
N ALA A 37 -1.77 14.09 3.92
CA ALA A 37 -0.88 14.72 4.87
C ALA A 37 -0.38 13.73 5.95
N VAL A 38 -1.28 12.89 6.49
CA VAL A 38 -0.92 11.83 7.44
C VAL A 38 0.02 10.81 6.80
N ILE A 39 -0.25 10.39 5.56
CA ILE A 39 0.59 9.44 4.83
C ILE A 39 1.99 10.04 4.64
N ILE A 40 2.08 11.29 4.19
CA ILE A 40 3.36 11.97 3.95
C ILE A 40 4.14 12.10 5.26
N GLU A 41 3.47 12.48 6.36
CA GLU A 41 4.10 12.56 7.69
C GLU A 41 4.69 11.20 8.11
N VAL A 42 3.89 10.14 8.01
CA VAL A 42 4.26 8.77 8.38
C VAL A 42 5.39 8.23 7.51
N LEU A 43 5.35 8.48 6.19
CA LEU A 43 6.39 8.05 5.26
C LEU A 43 7.70 8.79 5.46
N THR A 44 7.63 10.11 5.67
CA THR A 44 8.84 10.94 5.89
C THR A 44 9.58 10.52 7.16
N ALA A 45 8.89 9.96 8.15
CA ALA A 45 9.51 9.46 9.37
C ALA A 45 10.37 8.20 9.18
N VAL A 46 10.24 7.47 8.05
CA VAL A 46 10.97 6.20 7.82
C VAL A 46 11.72 6.14 6.50
N ALA A 47 11.35 6.95 5.52
CA ALA A 47 12.01 7.01 4.22
C ALA A 47 13.27 7.90 4.28
N SER A 48 14.23 7.65 3.38
CA SER A 48 15.30 8.61 3.12
C SER A 48 14.74 9.92 2.59
N GLN A 49 15.52 11.02 2.66
CA GLN A 49 15.07 12.33 2.16
C GLN A 49 14.61 12.28 0.70
N ASN A 50 15.37 11.59 -0.15
CA ASN A 50 15.00 11.38 -1.55
C ASN A 50 13.77 10.47 -1.69
N GLY A 51 13.66 9.43 -0.86
CA GLY A 51 12.50 8.55 -0.85
C GLY A 51 11.22 9.29 -0.47
N ALA A 52 11.24 10.10 0.58
CA ALA A 52 10.10 10.91 0.99
C ALA A 52 9.65 11.88 -0.12
N ALA A 53 10.61 12.52 -0.81
CA ALA A 53 10.33 13.39 -1.95
C ALA A 53 9.66 12.64 -3.11
N ILE A 54 10.13 11.42 -3.44
CA ILE A 54 9.51 10.56 -4.47
C ILE A 54 8.09 10.17 -4.06
N ALA A 55 7.88 9.75 -2.81
CA ALA A 55 6.57 9.38 -2.31
C ALA A 55 5.58 10.54 -2.39
N LYS A 56 6.01 11.73 -1.95
CA LYS A 56 5.22 12.95 -2.04
C LYS A 56 4.85 13.27 -3.48
N ALA A 57 5.83 13.23 -4.40
CA ALA A 57 5.58 13.51 -5.82
C ALA A 57 4.57 12.52 -6.43
N ALA A 58 4.65 11.23 -6.06
CA ALA A 58 3.69 10.23 -6.50
C ALA A 58 2.28 10.48 -5.95
N ILE A 59 2.16 10.77 -4.64
CA ILE A 59 0.87 11.11 -4.00
C ILE A 59 0.26 12.36 -4.65
N ASP A 60 1.07 13.42 -4.85
CA ASP A 60 0.63 14.64 -5.52
C ASP A 60 0.17 14.38 -6.97
N ALA A 61 0.86 13.49 -7.69
CA ALA A 61 0.48 13.12 -9.05
C ALA A 61 -0.85 12.36 -9.11
N ILE A 62 -1.07 11.41 -8.20
CA ILE A 62 -2.35 10.68 -8.14
C ILE A 62 -3.48 11.64 -7.75
N GLY A 63 -3.23 12.61 -6.86
CA GLY A 63 -4.20 13.62 -6.47
C GLY A 63 -4.62 14.59 -7.57
N LYS A 64 -3.84 14.70 -8.65
CA LYS A 64 -4.17 15.48 -9.85
C LYS A 64 -5.02 14.71 -10.86
N LEU A 65 -5.23 13.41 -10.68
CA LEU A 65 -6.08 12.63 -11.59
C LEU A 65 -7.56 13.02 -11.43
N PRO A 66 -8.37 12.93 -12.50
CA PRO A 66 -9.81 13.14 -12.41
C PRO A 66 -10.45 12.18 -11.40
N ARG A 67 -11.21 12.71 -10.44
CA ARG A 67 -11.80 11.94 -9.33
C ARG A 67 -12.75 10.84 -9.79
N ASP A 68 -13.37 11.02 -10.94
CA ASP A 68 -14.28 10.09 -11.59
C ASP A 68 -13.58 9.16 -12.61
N GLY A 69 -12.28 9.33 -12.81
CA GLY A 69 -11.47 8.51 -13.70
C GLY A 69 -11.32 7.07 -13.19
N ASN A 70 -11.27 6.12 -14.13
CA ASN A 70 -11.18 4.68 -13.83
C ASN A 70 -10.00 4.31 -12.92
N ARG A 71 -8.89 5.06 -12.97
CA ARG A 71 -7.69 4.82 -12.16
C ARG A 71 -7.91 5.11 -10.67
N ILE A 72 -8.55 6.24 -10.34
CA ILE A 72 -8.90 6.56 -8.95
C ILE A 72 -9.97 5.61 -8.43
N LYS A 73 -10.97 5.26 -9.26
CA LYS A 73 -11.99 4.27 -8.90
C LYS A 73 -11.38 2.91 -8.57
N LEU A 74 -10.43 2.42 -9.36
CA LEU A 74 -9.74 1.17 -9.09
C LEU A 74 -8.98 1.22 -7.76
N PHE A 75 -8.25 2.31 -7.50
CA PHE A 75 -7.54 2.49 -6.24
C PHE A 75 -8.50 2.48 -5.05
N ASN A 76 -9.58 3.27 -5.12
CA ASN A 76 -10.59 3.32 -4.06
C ASN A 76 -11.23 1.94 -3.84
N ASN A 77 -11.67 1.27 -4.91
CA ASN A 77 -12.29 -0.07 -4.82
C ASN A 77 -11.34 -1.13 -4.24
N SER A 78 -10.03 -0.99 -4.44
CA SER A 78 -9.04 -1.97 -3.96
C SER A 78 -8.59 -1.70 -2.53
N THR A 79 -8.74 -0.46 -2.05
CA THR A 79 -8.24 -0.02 -0.73
C THR A 79 -9.35 0.24 0.28
N MET A 80 -10.61 0.32 -0.18
CA MET A 80 -11.78 0.65 0.63
C MET A 80 -12.83 -0.44 0.63
N SER A 81 -13.50 -0.51 1.77
CA SER A 81 -14.83 -1.08 1.96
C SER A 81 -15.73 0.00 2.55
N ASP A 82 -17.04 -0.22 2.65
CA ASP A 82 -18.02 0.80 3.01
C ASP A 82 -17.68 1.65 4.25
N LYS A 83 -16.98 1.08 5.25
CA LYS A 83 -16.60 1.80 6.49
C LYS A 83 -15.15 1.61 6.91
N ALA A 84 -14.32 1.00 6.06
CA ALA A 84 -12.92 0.76 6.42
C ALA A 84 -11.99 0.82 5.21
N GLY A 85 -10.85 1.48 5.40
CA GLY A 85 -9.75 1.53 4.44
C GLY A 85 -8.55 0.74 4.93
N LYS A 86 -7.90 -0.03 4.06
CA LYS A 86 -6.65 -0.74 4.36
C LYS A 86 -5.71 -0.63 3.17
N PHE A 87 -4.55 -0.04 3.40
CA PHE A 87 -3.57 0.12 2.34
C PHE A 87 -2.17 0.30 2.92
N LEU A 88 -1.19 0.21 2.04
CA LEU A 88 0.21 0.34 2.35
C LEU A 88 0.82 1.20 1.24
N LEU A 89 1.62 2.18 1.62
CA LEU A 89 2.38 3.02 0.69
C LEU A 89 3.83 3.01 1.13
N GLY A 90 4.74 3.03 0.17
CA GLY A 90 6.15 2.97 0.48
C GLY A 90 7.03 3.21 -0.72
N VAL A 91 8.32 3.35 -0.45
CA VAL A 91 9.35 3.56 -1.45
C VAL A 91 10.36 2.45 -1.32
N ALA A 92 10.53 1.72 -2.42
CA ALA A 92 11.59 0.72 -2.53
C ALA A 92 12.90 1.42 -2.91
N SER A 93 14.01 0.97 -2.31
CA SER A 93 15.35 1.41 -2.67
C SER A 93 16.28 0.21 -2.82
N LYS A 94 17.33 0.41 -3.62
CA LYS A 94 18.43 -0.54 -3.79
C LYS A 94 19.73 0.17 -3.46
N GLU A 95 20.48 -0.37 -2.50
CA GLU A 95 21.80 0.11 -2.12
C GLU A 95 22.75 -1.09 -2.00
N ASN A 96 23.87 -1.07 -2.72
CA ASN A 96 24.88 -2.16 -2.67
C ASN A 96 24.27 -3.57 -2.77
N GLU A 97 23.42 -3.79 -3.78
CA GLU A 97 22.64 -5.02 -3.99
C GLU A 97 21.58 -5.35 -2.93
N SER A 98 21.50 -4.64 -1.81
CA SER A 98 20.44 -4.81 -0.81
C SER A 98 19.18 -4.05 -1.21
N LEU A 99 18.05 -4.76 -1.23
CA LEU A 99 16.73 -4.18 -1.46
C LEU A 99 16.02 -3.91 -0.13
N SER A 100 15.48 -2.71 0.00
CA SER A 100 14.65 -2.34 1.14
C SER A 100 13.38 -1.62 0.70
N LEU A 101 12.37 -1.63 1.57
CA LEU A 101 11.10 -0.96 1.39
C LEU A 101 10.81 -0.15 2.65
N ALA A 102 10.91 1.18 2.57
CA ALA A 102 10.42 2.07 3.60
C ALA A 102 8.92 2.32 3.36
N PHE A 103 8.06 1.99 4.32
CA PHE A 103 6.62 2.06 4.11
C PHE A 103 5.84 2.49 5.35
N GLY A 104 4.66 3.02 5.11
CA GLY A 104 3.58 3.21 6.07
C GLY A 104 2.41 2.29 5.72
N ALA A 105 1.90 1.58 6.73
CA ALA A 105 0.70 0.77 6.65
C ALA A 105 -0.43 1.47 7.40
N PHE A 106 -1.61 1.51 6.80
CA PHE A 106 -2.74 2.30 7.28
C PHE A 106 -4.00 1.45 7.34
N ALA A 107 -4.69 1.54 8.48
CA ALA A 107 -6.04 1.05 8.65
C ALA A 107 -6.93 2.20 9.14
N LEU A 108 -7.95 2.51 8.36
CA LEU A 108 -8.90 3.59 8.60
C LEU A 108 -10.25 2.99 8.96
N ASP A 109 -10.89 3.49 10.00
CA ASP A 109 -12.28 3.17 10.36
C ASP A 109 -13.13 4.44 10.34
N PHE A 110 -14.19 4.44 9.55
CA PHE A 110 -15.07 5.60 9.32
C PHE A 110 -16.39 5.47 10.07
N LYS A 111 -16.87 6.57 10.67
CA LYS A 111 -18.19 6.60 11.31
C LYS A 111 -19.34 6.56 10.29
N THR A 112 -19.18 7.27 9.18
CA THR A 112 -20.13 7.33 8.07
C THR A 112 -19.55 6.64 6.84
N ARG A 113 -20.41 6.24 5.89
CA ARG A 113 -19.94 5.64 4.64
C ARG A 113 -19.14 6.69 3.87
N ASP A 114 -17.87 6.41 3.64
CA ASP A 114 -17.01 7.22 2.77
C ASP A 114 -16.18 6.26 1.92
N THR A 115 -16.19 6.49 0.61
CA THR A 115 -15.50 5.64 -0.38
C THR A 115 -14.25 6.30 -0.93
N THR A 116 -13.88 7.50 -0.45
CA THR A 116 -12.75 8.26 -1.00
C THR A 116 -11.70 8.49 0.08
N VAL A 117 -10.58 7.77 0.05
CA VAL A 117 -9.54 7.90 1.10
C VAL A 117 -8.66 9.12 0.91
N LEU A 118 -8.06 9.22 -0.27
CA LEU A 118 -6.96 10.15 -0.51
C LEU A 118 -7.52 11.52 -0.91
N TRP A 119 -6.88 12.58 -0.42
CA TRP A 119 -7.21 13.98 -0.68
C TRP A 119 -8.61 14.43 -0.23
N PHE A 120 -9.17 13.75 0.78
CA PHE A 120 -10.38 14.18 1.47
C PHE A 120 -10.03 14.67 2.88
N ASN A 121 -10.66 15.78 3.27
CA ASN A 121 -10.54 16.34 4.61
C ASN A 121 -11.65 15.77 5.49
N TRP A 122 -11.28 15.19 6.62
CA TRP A 122 -12.24 14.75 7.63
C TRP A 122 -12.01 15.49 8.94
N LYS A 123 -13.07 15.52 9.76
CA LYS A 123 -12.90 15.82 11.17
C LYS A 123 -12.21 14.63 11.83
N SER A 124 -11.25 14.91 12.70
CA SER A 124 -10.57 13.86 13.48
C SER A 124 -11.54 13.03 14.36
N SER A 125 -12.75 13.52 14.60
CA SER A 125 -13.83 12.78 15.27
C SER A 125 -14.47 11.70 14.41
N ASP A 126 -14.35 11.76 13.10
CA ASP A 126 -15.15 10.97 12.15
C ASP A 126 -14.37 9.78 11.56
N VAL A 127 -13.06 9.78 11.76
CA VAL A 127 -12.14 8.73 11.33
C VAL A 127 -11.23 8.29 12.49
N SER A 128 -11.07 6.99 12.67
CA SER A 128 -9.98 6.44 13.48
C SER A 128 -8.88 5.91 12.55
N ILE A 129 -7.65 6.33 12.78
CA ILE A 129 -6.49 5.94 11.99
C ILE A 129 -5.57 5.09 12.86
N TYR A 130 -5.25 3.90 12.36
CA TYR A 130 -4.23 3.03 12.91
C TYR A 130 -3.12 2.91 11.89
N LYS A 131 -1.88 3.02 12.37
CA LYS A 131 -0.70 2.99 11.52
C LYS A 131 0.37 2.06 12.05
N ASP A 132 1.27 1.71 11.14
CA ASP A 132 2.60 1.19 11.44
C ASP A 132 3.55 1.71 10.36
N GLN A 133 4.82 1.92 10.70
CA GLN A 133 5.82 2.45 9.78
C GLN A 133 7.16 1.78 10.05
N LYS A 134 7.84 1.32 9.00
CA LYS A 134 9.17 0.71 9.11
C LYS A 134 9.87 0.58 7.76
N VAL A 135 11.12 0.15 7.84
CA VAL A 135 11.90 -0.33 6.70
C VAL A 135 11.91 -1.86 6.74
N ALA A 136 11.38 -2.51 5.70
CA ALA A 136 11.53 -3.94 5.48
C ALA A 136 12.75 -4.20 4.58
N THR A 137 13.44 -5.31 4.81
CA THR A 137 14.54 -5.77 3.96
C THR A 137 14.14 -7.01 3.18
N PHE A 138 14.81 -7.25 2.06
CA PHE A 138 14.52 -8.36 1.17
C PHE A 138 15.68 -9.36 1.10
N ASN A 139 15.40 -10.61 1.44
CA ASN A 139 16.33 -11.73 1.30
C ASN A 139 16.28 -12.26 -0.14
N GLN A 140 17.15 -11.71 -0.99
CA GLN A 140 17.24 -12.06 -2.41
C GLN A 140 17.61 -13.52 -2.63
N ASP A 141 18.54 -14.07 -1.85
CA ASP A 141 18.98 -15.46 -1.97
C ASP A 141 17.85 -16.44 -1.68
N TYR A 142 17.05 -16.17 -0.64
CA TYR A 142 15.89 -16.97 -0.30
C TYR A 142 14.86 -16.95 -1.44
N TYR A 143 14.56 -15.76 -1.96
CA TYR A 143 13.65 -15.60 -3.09
C TYR A 143 14.14 -16.35 -4.33
N ALA A 144 15.41 -16.16 -4.70
CA ALA A 144 16.01 -16.75 -5.88
C ALA A 144 16.06 -18.28 -5.82
N LYS A 145 16.39 -18.86 -4.66
CA LYS A 145 16.52 -20.32 -4.51
C LYS A 145 15.19 -21.06 -4.42
N GLY A 146 14.11 -20.42 -3.97
CA GLY A 146 12.89 -21.13 -3.57
C GLY A 146 11.58 -20.69 -4.22
N ALA A 147 11.47 -19.41 -4.59
CA ALA A 147 10.18 -18.80 -4.94
C ALA A 147 10.12 -18.26 -6.37
N ARG A 148 11.25 -17.73 -6.89
CA ARG A 148 11.30 -17.00 -8.15
C ARG A 148 10.76 -17.80 -9.34
N ASP A 149 11.38 -18.94 -9.64
CA ASP A 149 11.02 -19.73 -10.83
C ASP A 149 9.56 -20.19 -10.80
N LYS A 150 9.07 -20.58 -9.60
CA LYS A 150 7.67 -20.98 -9.42
C LYS A 150 6.69 -19.84 -9.63
N LEU A 151 7.03 -18.63 -9.20
CA LEU A 151 6.22 -17.45 -9.44
C LEU A 151 6.23 -17.06 -10.91
N GLU A 152 7.39 -17.06 -11.54
CA GLU A 152 7.53 -16.79 -12.97
C GLU A 152 6.70 -17.79 -13.79
N GLN A 153 6.74 -19.09 -13.44
CA GLN A 153 5.91 -20.10 -14.08
C GLN A 153 4.41 -19.82 -13.87
N LYS A 154 3.96 -19.58 -12.63
CA LYS A 154 2.55 -19.27 -12.35
C LYS A 154 2.05 -18.04 -13.11
N MET A 155 2.89 -17.02 -13.26
CA MET A 155 2.54 -15.84 -14.05
C MET A 155 2.40 -16.17 -15.54
N ARG A 156 3.31 -16.98 -16.10
CA ARG A 156 3.23 -17.45 -17.48
C ARG A 156 1.97 -18.28 -17.72
N ASP A 157 1.67 -19.23 -16.83
CA ASP A 157 0.48 -20.08 -16.92
C ASP A 157 -0.80 -19.23 -16.87
N HIS A 158 -0.86 -18.22 -15.99
CA HIS A 158 -2.00 -17.33 -15.90
C HIS A 158 -2.20 -16.50 -17.18
N VAL A 159 -1.12 -15.98 -17.77
CA VAL A 159 -1.19 -15.23 -19.03
C VAL A 159 -1.63 -16.14 -20.19
N ALA A 160 -1.10 -17.37 -20.25
CA ALA A 160 -1.49 -18.35 -21.26
C ALA A 160 -2.99 -18.67 -21.16
N ALA A 161 -3.47 -19.00 -19.97
CA ALA A 161 -4.89 -19.27 -19.73
C ALA A 161 -5.78 -18.08 -20.10
N TYR A 162 -5.37 -16.86 -19.73
CA TYR A 162 -6.11 -15.65 -20.13
C TYR A 162 -6.21 -15.51 -21.65
N VAL A 163 -5.12 -15.76 -22.39
CA VAL A 163 -5.10 -15.66 -23.85
C VAL A 163 -5.95 -16.75 -24.50
N GLU A 164 -5.94 -17.98 -23.95
CA GLU A 164 -6.79 -19.08 -24.41
C GLU A 164 -8.28 -18.79 -24.20
N ASP A 165 -8.63 -18.12 -23.11
CA ASP A 165 -10.00 -17.74 -22.75
C ASP A 165 -10.50 -16.47 -23.47
N LEU A 166 -9.67 -15.82 -24.31
CA LEU A 166 -10.12 -14.68 -25.10
C LEU A 166 -11.10 -15.13 -26.18
N ASP A 167 -12.39 -14.82 -25.98
CA ASP A 167 -13.38 -14.86 -27.05
C ASP A 167 -13.05 -13.77 -28.08
N LEU A 168 -12.60 -14.20 -29.25
CA LEU A 168 -12.19 -13.30 -30.33
C LEU A 168 -13.37 -12.85 -31.21
N GLY A 169 -14.59 -13.32 -30.93
CA GLY A 169 -15.81 -12.83 -31.56
C GLY A 169 -15.92 -13.08 -33.06
N PHE A 170 -15.35 -14.19 -33.55
CA PHE A 170 -15.57 -14.70 -34.92
C PHE A 170 -16.27 -16.05 -34.91
#